data_AF-S2ZFV6-F1
#
_entry.id   AF-S2ZFV6-F1
#
_cell.length_a   1.000
_cell.length_b   1.000
_cell.length_c   1.000
_cell.angle_alpha   90.00
_cell.angle_beta   90.00
_cell.angle_gamma   90.00
#
_symmetry.space_group_name_H-M   'P 1'
#
loop_
_entity.id
_entity.type
_entity.pdbx_description
1 polymer ?
#
loop_
_entity_poly.entity_id
_entity_poly.type
_entity_poly.pdbx_seq_one_letter_code
_entity_poly.pdbx_strand_id
1 'polypeptide(L)'
;MEQDQQILHRITEMVEDERKLRASVAAGEIDSATERQRLDQLERELDQCWDLLRQRRAKAEFGSNPDEAHVRPSSQVEGYQG
;
A
#
# COMPACT_ATOMS: atom_id res chain seq x y z
N MET A 1 -11.21 5.67 -12.05
CA MET A 1 -12.01 4.43 -11.93
C MET A 1 -11.12 3.19 -11.94
N GLU A 2 -10.22 3.00 -12.91
CA GLU A 2 -9.26 1.86 -12.90
C GLU A 2 -8.16 2.00 -11.84
N GLN A 3 -7.62 3.21 -11.65
CA GLN A 3 -6.55 3.46 -10.67
C GLN A 3 -7.00 3.21 -9.22
N ASP A 4 -8.23 3.61 -8.88
CA ASP A 4 -8.80 3.40 -7.56
C ASP A 4 -8.93 1.90 -7.23
N GLN A 5 -9.33 1.10 -8.22
CA GLN A 5 -9.39 -0.36 -8.10
C GLN A 5 -8.01 -0.99 -7.99
N GLN A 6 -7.01 -0.48 -8.72
CA GLN A 6 -5.62 -0.95 -8.59
C GLN A 6 -5.05 -0.65 -7.20
N ILE A 7 -5.34 0.53 -6.63
CA ILE A 7 -4.94 0.88 -5.25
C ILE A 7 -5.60 -0.06 -4.25
N LEU A 8 -6.91 -0.32 -4.39
CA LEU A 8 -7.63 -1.26 -3.52
C LEU A 8 -7.11 -2.69 -3.64
N HIS A 9 -6.76 -3.13 -4.85
CA HIS A 9 -6.14 -4.43 -5.08
C HIS A 9 -4.80 -4.52 -4.36
N ARG A 10 -3.93 -3.52 -4.51
CA ARG A 10 -2.63 -3.48 -3.84
C ARG A 10 -2.75 -3.44 -2.30
N ILE A 11 -3.73 -2.70 -1.76
CA ILE A 11 -4.05 -2.73 -0.32
C ILE A 11 -4.42 -4.15 0.12
N THR A 12 -5.23 -4.86 -0.68
CA THR A 12 -5.66 -6.23 -0.36
C THR A 12 -4.47 -7.18 -0.35
N GLU A 13 -3.60 -7.12 -1.36
CA GLU A 13 -2.39 -7.94 -1.42
C GLU A 13 -1.45 -7.67 -0.24
N MET A 14 -1.28 -6.40 0.17
CA MET A 14 -0.50 -6.05 1.37
C MET A 14 -1.12 -6.66 2.63
N VAL A 15 -2.43 -6.55 2.84
CA VAL A 15 -3.08 -7.16 4.03
C VAL A 15 -2.93 -8.68 4.04
N GLU A 16 -2.97 -9.33 2.88
CA GLU A 16 -2.68 -10.77 2.79
C GLU A 16 -1.23 -11.10 3.14
N ASP A 17 -0.28 -10.25 2.74
CA ASP A 17 1.13 -10.41 3.08
C ASP A 17 1.37 -10.23 4.58
N GLU A 18 0.73 -9.26 5.23
CA GLU A 18 0.74 -9.11 6.71
C GLU A 18 0.29 -10.42 7.38
N ARG A 19 -0.80 -11.00 6.88
CA ARG A 19 -1.37 -12.22 7.45
C ARG A 19 -0.44 -13.41 7.28
N LYS A 20 0.21 -13.53 6.12
CA LYS A 20 1.24 -14.55 5.87
C LYS A 20 2.44 -14.36 6.77
N LEU A 21 2.91 -13.12 6.91
CA LEU A 21 4.04 -12.77 7.77
C LEU A 21 3.77 -13.16 9.22
N ARG A 22 2.59 -12.82 9.74
CA ARG A 22 2.17 -13.18 11.10
C ARG A 22 2.03 -14.70 11.29
N ALA A 23 1.58 -15.42 10.26
CA ALA A 23 1.54 -16.87 10.28
C ALA A 23 2.95 -17.49 10.30
N SER A 24 3.91 -16.96 9.54
CA SER A 24 5.29 -17.42 9.54
C SER A 24 6.00 -17.17 10.88
N VAL A 25 5.69 -16.08 11.58
CA VAL A 25 6.19 -15.85 12.96
C VAL A 25 5.60 -16.84 13.93
N ALA A 26 4.29 -17.08 13.84
CA ALA A 26 3.61 -18.06 14.68
C ALA A 26 4.14 -19.49 14.44
N ALA A 27 4.56 -19.80 13.22
CA ALA A 27 5.23 -21.04 12.85
C ALA A 27 6.72 -21.10 13.24
N GLY A 28 7.31 -19.98 13.67
CA GLY A 28 8.73 -19.88 14.01
C GLY A 28 9.67 -19.82 12.79
N GLU A 29 9.15 -19.53 11.61
CA GLU A 29 9.94 -19.38 10.37
C GLU A 29 10.73 -18.06 10.33
N ILE A 30 10.22 -17.02 11.00
CA ILE A 30 10.86 -15.70 11.11
C ILE A 30 10.77 -15.15 12.54
N ASP A 31 11.74 -14.32 12.89
CA ASP A 31 11.81 -13.67 14.21
C ASP A 31 10.83 -12.49 14.32
N SER A 32 10.30 -12.26 15.53
CA SER A 32 9.39 -11.14 15.81
C SER A 32 10.02 -9.75 15.56
N ALA A 33 11.35 -9.61 15.55
CA ALA A 33 12.00 -8.38 15.12
C ALA A 33 11.87 -8.17 13.60
N THR A 34 12.07 -9.23 12.81
CA THR A 34 11.90 -9.21 11.34
C THR A 34 10.43 -8.98 10.96
N GLU A 35 9.50 -9.59 11.70
CA GLU A 35 8.06 -9.33 11.56
C GLU A 35 7.78 -7.84 11.69
N ARG A 36 8.14 -7.24 12.83
CA ARG A 36 7.86 -5.84 13.12
C ARG A 36 8.45 -4.90 12.07
N GLN A 37 9.65 -5.18 11.57
CA GLN A 37 10.27 -4.34 10.54
C GLN A 37 9.51 -4.41 9.20
N ARG A 38 9.00 -5.59 8.82
CA ARG A 38 8.19 -5.74 7.60
C ARG A 38 6.78 -5.21 7.77
N LEU A 39 6.18 -5.38 8.94
CA LEU A 39 4.87 -4.83 9.30
C LEU A 39 4.90 -3.30 9.24
N ASP A 40 5.91 -2.66 9.84
CA ASP A 40 6.08 -1.21 9.78
C ASP A 40 6.24 -0.67 8.35
N GLN A 41 6.94 -1.44 7.48
CA GLN A 41 7.05 -1.11 6.06
C GLN A 41 5.69 -1.18 5.36
N LEU A 42 4.93 -2.27 5.59
CA LEU A 42 3.60 -2.47 5.03
C LEU A 42 2.61 -1.40 5.48
N GLU A 43 2.61 -1.06 6.77
CA GLU A 43 1.75 -0.02 7.35
C GLU A 43 2.01 1.34 6.69
N ARG A 44 3.27 1.68 6.43
CA ARG A 44 3.64 2.90 5.71
C ARG A 44 3.16 2.92 4.26
N GLU A 45 3.24 1.79 3.55
CA GLU A 45 2.72 1.69 2.17
C GLU A 45 1.19 1.73 2.13
N LEU A 46 0.52 1.11 3.11
CA LEU A 46 -0.93 1.14 3.26
C LEU A 46 -1.43 2.55 3.53
N ASP A 47 -0.79 3.29 4.43
CA ASP A 47 -1.14 4.69 4.72
C ASP A 47 -1.03 5.57 3.46
N GLN A 48 0.05 5.41 2.69
CA GLN A 48 0.23 6.12 1.42
C GLN A 48 -0.87 5.77 0.40
N CYS A 49 -1.23 4.48 0.28
CA CYS A 49 -2.31 4.05 -0.61
C CYS A 49 -3.67 4.65 -0.18
N TRP A 50 -3.94 4.68 1.12
CA TRP A 50 -5.15 5.29 1.67
C TRP A 50 -5.21 6.80 1.47
N ASP A 51 -4.09 7.52 1.66
CA ASP A 51 -4.02 8.96 1.42
C ASP A 51 -4.28 9.30 -0.06
N LEU A 52 -3.66 8.55 -0.98
CA LEU A 52 -3.89 8.70 -2.42
C LEU A 52 -5.36 8.48 -2.79
N LEU A 53 -5.98 7.43 -2.26
CA LEU A 53 -7.40 7.14 -2.51
C LEU A 53 -8.30 8.25 -1.97
N ARG A 54 -7.99 8.76 -0.77
CA ARG A 54 -8.73 9.86 -0.15
C ARG A 54 -8.58 11.17 -0.94
N GLN A 55 -7.37 11.50 -1.39
CA GLN A 55 -7.11 12.68 -2.22
C GLN A 55 -7.87 12.60 -3.55
N ARG A 56 -7.91 11.42 -4.18
CA ARG A 56 -8.67 11.18 -5.41
C ARG A 56 -10.18 11.33 -5.19
N ARG A 57 -10.71 10.75 -4.10
CA ARG A 57 -12.12 10.92 -3.73
C ARG A 57 -12.50 12.37 -3.49
N ALA A 58 -11.67 13.12 -2.78
CA ALA A 58 -11.89 14.55 -2.57
C ALA A 58 -11.93 15.30 -3.92
N LYS A 59 -10.96 15.07 -4.81
CA LYS A 59 -10.96 15.70 -6.14
C LYS A 59 -12.19 15.35 -6.99
N ALA A 60 -12.66 14.10 -6.92
CA ALA A 60 -13.86 13.64 -7.59
C ALA A 60 -15.14 14.30 -7.04
N GLU A 61 -15.23 14.46 -5.71
CA GLU A 61 -16.38 15.08 -5.04
C GLU A 61 -16.49 16.59 -5.31
N PHE A 62 -15.35 17.28 -5.45
CA PHE A 62 -15.30 18.71 -5.79
C PHE A 62 -15.44 19.00 -7.30
N GLY A 63 -15.75 17.99 -8.13
CA GLY A 63 -15.99 18.17 -9.56
C GLY A 63 -14.74 18.48 -10.41
N SER A 64 -13.54 18.31 -9.84
CA SER A 64 -12.29 18.31 -10.60
C SER A 64 -12.08 16.95 -11.26
N ASN A 65 -11.42 16.92 -12.42
CA ASN A 65 -11.16 15.68 -13.13
C ASN A 65 -10.36 14.70 -12.23
N PRO A 66 -10.92 13.53 -11.89
CA PRO A 66 -10.23 12.52 -11.08
C PRO A 66 -9.03 11.88 -11.80
N ASP A 67 -8.85 12.18 -13.09
CA ASP A 67 -7.73 11.80 -13.94
C ASP A 67 -6.53 12.78 -13.82
N GLU A 68 -6.78 14.04 -13.42
CA GLU A 68 -5.71 15.01 -13.07
C GLU A 68 -5.08 14.71 -11.70
N ALA A 69 -5.68 13.82 -10.91
CA ALA A 69 -5.02 13.18 -9.79
C ALA A 69 -4.03 12.11 -10.32
N HIS A 70 -3.08 12.53 -11.16
CA HIS A 70 -1.97 11.72 -11.53
C HIS A 70 -1.06 11.56 -10.30
N VAL A 71 -0.73 10.31 -9.98
CA VAL A 71 0.45 10.00 -9.18
C VAL A 71 1.59 10.76 -9.86
N ARG A 72 2.14 11.78 -9.17
CA ARG A 72 3.45 12.33 -9.54
C ARG A 72 4.33 11.11 -9.79
N PRO A 73 4.88 10.91 -11.00
CA PRO A 73 5.72 9.75 -11.25
C PRO A 73 6.81 9.78 -10.18
N SER A 74 6.72 8.89 -9.20
CA SER A 74 7.77 8.65 -8.25
C SER A 74 8.87 8.01 -9.06
N SER A 75 9.66 8.85 -9.73
CA SER A 75 10.89 8.51 -10.42
C SER A 75 11.97 7.99 -9.44
N GLN A 76 11.58 7.55 -8.25
CA GLN A 76 12.47 7.14 -7.18
C GLN A 76 11.70 6.42 -6.07
N VAL A 77 11.22 5.21 -6.35
CA VAL A 77 11.36 4.12 -5.38
C VAL A 77 11.98 2.97 -6.15
N GLU A 78 13.21 3.21 -6.60
CA GLU A 78 14.14 2.12 -6.87
C GLU A 78 14.33 1.33 -5.58
N GLY A 79 14.26 0.01 -5.72
CA GLY A 79 14.87 -0.91 -4.77
C GLY A 79 13.91 -1.54 -3.79
N TYR A 80 13.19 -2.57 -4.22
CA TYR A 80 13.40 -3.93 -3.68
C TYR A 80 12.60 -4.98 -4.47
N GLN A 81 13.11 -5.38 -5.65
CA GLN A 81 12.99 -6.78 -6.04
C GLN A 81 14.26 -7.46 -5.54
N GLY A 82 14.10 -8.23 -4.46
CA GLY A 82 15.04 -9.30 -4.14
C GLY A 82 14.86 -10.49 -5.07
#